data_AF-A0A3A8LGS0-F1
#
_entry.id   AF-A0A3A8LGS0-F1
#
_cell.length_a   1.000
_cell.length_b   1.000
_cell.length_c   1.000
_cell.angle_alpha   90.00
_cell.angle_beta   90.00
_cell.angle_gamma   90.00
#
_symmetry.space_group_name_H-M   'P 1'
#
loop_
_entity.id
_entity.type
_entity.pdbx_description
1 polymer ?
#
loop_
_entity_poly.entity_id
_entity_poly.type
_entity_poly.pdbx_seq_one_letter_code
_entity_poly.pdbx_strand_id
1 'polypeptide(L)' 'MTIQQRVALAQRLGEAELSLQRAMRGLDGSPAARMRLADAREEHRAAEAQALLALGIGWCQEEVAAA' A
#
# COMPACT_ATOMS: atom_id res chain seq x y z
N MET A 1 16.98 0.12 -4.27
CA MET A 1 16.03 0.79 -3.35
C MET A 1 16.75 1.12 -2.04
N THR A 2 16.65 2.36 -1.55
CA THR A 2 17.31 2.79 -0.30
C THR A 2 16.47 2.44 0.94
N ILE A 3 17.08 2.45 2.13
CA ILE A 3 16.37 2.27 3.41
C ILE A 3 15.26 3.33 3.57
N GLN A 4 15.54 4.58 3.22
CA GLN A 4 14.55 5.67 3.30
C GLN A 4 13.35 5.44 2.37
N GLN A 5 13.58 4.96 1.16
CA GLN A 5 12.51 4.57 0.24
C GLN A 5 11.67 3.42 0.81
N ARG A 6 12.29 2.45 1.51
CA ARG A 6 11.57 1.33 2.14
C ARG A 6 10.69 1.80 3.28
N VAL A 7 11.22 2.68 4.12
CA VAL A 7 10.48 3.29 5.23
C VAL A 7 9.29 4.10 4.71
N ALA A 8 9.50 4.91 3.66
CA ALA A 8 8.43 5.71 3.06
C ALA A 8 7.29 4.85 2.47
N LEU A 9 7.63 3.75 1.78
CA LEU A 9 6.61 2.82 1.27
C LEU A 9 5.87 2.09 2.40
N ALA A 10 6.57 1.66 3.45
CA ALA A 10 5.95 1.03 4.60
C ALA A 10 4.99 1.99 5.33
N GLN A 11 5.38 3.26 5.49
CA GLN A 11 4.53 4.31 6.05
C GLN A 11 3.28 4.53 5.20
N ARG A 12 3.44 4.69 3.88
CA ARG A 12 2.31 4.86 2.96
C ARG A 12 1.33 3.70 3.02
N LEU A 13 1.83 2.46 3.02
CA LEU A 13 0.96 1.28 3.13
C LEU A 13 0.21 1.26 4.47
N GLY A 14 0.89 1.59 5.57
CA GLY A 14 0.25 1.68 6.90
C GLY A 14 -0.83 2.76 6.98
N GLU A 15 -0.60 3.93 6.36
CA GLU A 15 -1.59 5.01 6.29
C GLU A 15 -2.81 4.61 5.44
N ALA A 16 -2.58 3.95 4.30
CA ALA A 16 -3.64 3.47 3.42
C ALA A 16 -4.49 2.40 4.11
N GLU A 17 -3.86 1.46 4.82
CA GLU A 17 -4.56 0.44 5.62
C GLU A 17 -5.39 1.07 6.75
N LEU A 18 -4.82 2.05 7.47
CA LEU A 18 -5.57 2.78 8.49
C LEU A 18 -6.77 3.53 7.91
N SER A 19 -6.62 4.13 6.73
CA SER A 19 -7.71 4.80 6.01
C SER A 19 -8.81 3.81 5.63
N LEU A 20 -8.44 2.65 5.09
CA LEU A 20 -9.35 1.57 4.73
C LEU A 20 -10.15 1.07 5.95
N GLN A 21 -9.45 0.78 7.05
CA GLN A 21 -10.09 0.34 8.29
C GLN A 21 -11.06 1.39 8.85
N ARG A 22 -10.70 2.68 8.80
CA ARG A 22 -11.59 3.78 9.20
C ARG A 22 -12.81 3.86 8.29
N ALA A 23 -12.64 3.74 6.98
CA ALA A 23 -13.74 3.75 6.02
C ALA A 23 -14.70 2.56 6.23
N MET A 24 -14.16 1.38 6.52
CA MET A 24 -14.96 0.18 6.86
C MET A 24 -15.75 0.37 8.16
N ARG A 25 -15.13 0.92 9.20
CA ARG A 25 -15.81 1.21 10.48
C ARG A 25 -16.89 2.29 10.34
N GLY A 26 -16.66 3.28 9.47
CA GLY A 26 -17.59 4.38 9.20
C GLY A 26 -18.61 4.07 8.10
N LEU A 27 -18.84 2.79 7.77
CA LEU A 27 -19.79 2.39 6.75
C LEU A 27 -21.22 2.38 7.33
N ASP A 28 -21.99 3.40 6.98
CA ASP A 28 -23.39 3.59 7.40
C ASP A 28 -24.40 3.27 6.28
N GLY A 29 -23.91 2.75 5.14
CA GLY A 29 -24.73 2.46 3.97
C GLY A 29 -25.04 3.68 3.09
N SER A 30 -24.66 4.90 3.48
CA SER A 30 -24.84 6.10 2.65
C SER A 30 -23.97 6.06 1.39
N PRO A 31 -24.38 6.74 0.29
CA PRO A 31 -23.54 6.89 -0.89
C PRO A 31 -22.16 7.47 -0.57
N ALA A 32 -22.09 8.44 0.33
CA ALA A 32 -20.85 9.07 0.75
C ALA A 32 -19.91 8.08 1.47
N ALA A 33 -20.44 7.23 2.35
CA ALA A 33 -19.63 6.21 3.02
C ALA A 33 -19.13 5.14 2.03
N ARG A 34 -19.93 4.74 1.05
CA ARG A 34 -19.50 3.82 0.00
C ARG A 34 -18.41 4.42 -0.89
N MET A 35 -18.51 5.70 -1.23
CA MET A 35 -17.45 6.41 -1.97
C MET A 35 -16.14 6.45 -1.18
N ARG A 36 -16.19 6.87 0.10
CA ARG A 36 -15.01 6.86 0.98
C ARG A 36 -14.35 5.48 1.07
N LEU A 37 -15.16 4.42 1.15
CA LEU A 37 -14.65 3.04 1.14
C LEU A 37 -14.03 2.66 -0.20
N ALA A 38 -14.62 3.05 -1.33
CA ALA A 38 -14.06 2.79 -2.65
C ALA A 38 -12.70 3.47 -2.83
N ASP A 39 -12.61 4.76 -2.46
CA ASP A 39 -11.37 5.53 -2.55
C ASP A 39 -10.27 4.94 -1.66
N ALA A 40 -10.60 4.57 -0.42
CA ALA A 40 -9.64 3.97 0.50
C ALA A 40 -9.15 2.59 0.03
N ARG A 41 -10.01 1.80 -0.64
CA ARG A 41 -9.62 0.51 -1.24
C ARG A 41 -8.66 0.71 -2.41
N GLU A 42 -8.90 1.73 -3.23
CA GLU A 42 -8.02 2.02 -4.37
C GLU A 42 -6.64 2.47 -3.89
N GLU A 43 -6.57 3.38 -2.91
CA GLU A 43 -5.29 3.82 -2.34
C GLU A 43 -4.53 2.67 -1.66
N HIS A 44 -5.23 1.80 -0.92
CA HIS A 44 -4.60 0.62 -0.33
C HIS A 44 -4.00 -0.30 -1.39
N ARG A 45 -4.75 -0.60 -2.47
CA ARG A 45 -4.25 -1.41 -3.59
C ARG A 45 -3.05 -0.78 -4.27
N ALA A 46 -3.07 0.53 -4.48
CA ALA A 46 -1.95 1.25 -5.08
C ALA A 46 -0.70 1.18 -4.19
N ALA A 47 -0.86 1.38 -2.88
CA ALA A 47 0.25 1.28 -1.92
C ALA A 47 0.80 -0.15 -1.83
N GLU A 48 -0.08 -1.16 -1.82
CA GLU A 48 0.29 -2.58 -1.82
C GLU A 48 1.05 -2.97 -3.10
N ALA A 49 0.58 -2.53 -4.27
CA ALA A 49 1.28 -2.77 -5.54
C ALA A 49 2.67 -2.14 -5.54
N GLN A 50 2.83 -0.93 -5.00
CA GLN A 50 4.15 -0.29 -4.87
C GLN A 50 5.06 -1.06 -3.91
N ALA A 51 4.53 -1.53 -2.79
CA ALA A 51 5.29 -2.35 -1.84
C ALA A 51 5.72 -3.69 -2.46
N LEU A 52 4.84 -4.35 -3.22
CA LEU A 52 5.14 -5.60 -3.92
C LEU A 52 6.19 -5.40 -5.02
N LEU A 53 6.12 -4.30 -5.80
CA LEU A 53 7.15 -3.98 -6.79
C LEU A 53 8.51 -3.73 -6.12
N ALA A 54 8.52 -3.03 -4.98
CA ALA A 54 9.72 -2.77 -4.20
C ALA A 54 10.35 -4.05 -3.62
N LEU A 55 9.53 -4.98 -3.15
CA LEU A 55 9.98 -6.26 -2.58
C LEU A 55 10.32 -7.29 -3.66
N GLY A 56 9.58 -7.33 -4.77
CA GLY A 56 9.75 -8.28 -5.88
C GLY A 56 11.00 -8.05 -6.72
N ILE A 57 11.47 -6.80 -6.84
CA ILE A 57 12.75 -6.50 -7.51
C ILE A 57 13.96 -6.89 -6.62
N GLY A 58 13.76 -7.03 -5.30
CA GLY A 58 14.80 -7.48 -4.37
C GLY A 58 15.25 -8.93 -4.59
N TRP A 59 14.39 -9.80 -5.13
CA TRP A 59 14.71 -11.22 -5.35
C TRP A 59 15.44 -11.49 -6.67
N CYS A 60 15.53 -10.52 -7.59
CA CYS A 60 16.20 -10.67 -8.89
C CYS A 60 17.54 -9.91 -8.99
N GLN A 61 17.99 -9.27 -7.91
CA GLN A 61 19.21 -8.43 -7.93
C GLN A 61 20.37 -9.00 -7.11
N GLU A 62 20.14 -10.04 -6.29
CA GLU A 62 21.21 -10.63 -5.45
C GLU A 62 22.01 -11.75 -6.17
N GLU A 63 21.44 -12.41 -7.20
CA GLU A 63 22.16 -13.45 -7.96
C GLU A 63 23.04 -12.91 -9.10
N VAL A 64 22.79 -11.69 -9.61
CA VAL A 64 23.55 -11.14 -10.74
C VAL A 64 24.85 -10.45 -10.30
N ALA A 65 25.06 -10.23 -9.00
CA ALA A 65 26.29 -9.65 -8.46
C ALA A 65 27.35 -10.69 -8.05
N ALA A 66 27.07 -11.99 -8.24
CA ALA A 66 27.95 -13.10 -7.87
C ALA A 66 28.37 -14.01 -9.05
N ALA A 67 28.29 -13.50 -10.29
CA ALA A 67 28.71 -14.19 -11.51
C ALA A 67 29.89 -13.48 -12.21
#